data_AF-A0A353D188-F1
#
_entry.id   AF-A0A353D188-F1
#
_cell.length_a   1.000
_cell.length_b   1.000
_cell.length_c   1.000
_cell.angle_alpha   90.00
_cell.angle_beta   90.00
_cell.angle_gamma   90.00
#
_symmetry.space_group_name_H-M   'P 1'
#
loop_
_entity.id
_entity.type
_entity.pdbx_description
1 polymer ?
#
loop_
_entity_poly.entity_id
_entity_poly.type
_entity_poly.pdbx_seq_one_letter_code
_entity_poly.pdbx_strand_id
1 'polypeptide(L)'
;MKPKGFHISNLKAVVGHSDLGGTIDIDITKERPLWNMRLVSEEFQIDDFDVEGFSLIPGEGDKEMASDTSARQKTIEMMEKADKSLDEPHYSDHLDADITLEAKHVLSGKDILGHGEMVMKARESKLDIEEFHLSVPGGKIDGAMNLELVSDGITGRIKLDMDKLDYGILVRRINPDSIADGLVSTRIDLQLAGKDFSHSFDKAAGKFDFVAWPKHISADALNIWSVNLFFA
;
A
#
# COMPACT_ATOMS: atom_id res chain seq x y z
N MET A 1 -16.01 15.38 -36.14
CA MET A 1 -16.15 15.60 -34.68
C MET A 1 -14.91 15.04 -34.02
N LYS A 2 -14.26 15.75 -33.09
CA LYS A 2 -13.16 15.16 -32.31
C LYS A 2 -13.75 14.13 -31.33
N PRO A 3 -13.11 12.97 -31.11
CA PRO A 3 -13.56 12.02 -30.10
C PRO A 3 -13.61 12.70 -28.73
N LYS A 4 -14.67 12.43 -27.97
CA LYS A 4 -14.86 12.96 -26.60
C LYS A 4 -14.20 12.07 -25.54
N GLY A 5 -13.82 10.85 -25.91
CA GLY A 5 -13.31 9.87 -24.97
C GLY A 5 -13.19 8.47 -25.56
N PHE A 6 -12.82 7.53 -24.69
CA PHE A 6 -12.74 6.10 -24.97
C PHE A 6 -13.56 5.34 -23.93
N HIS A 7 -14.18 4.24 -24.36
CA HIS A 7 -14.94 3.35 -23.48
C HIS A 7 -14.50 1.91 -23.73
N ILE A 8 -14.12 1.22 -22.67
CA ILE A 8 -13.79 -0.20 -22.65
C ILE A 8 -14.81 -0.87 -21.73
N SER A 9 -15.72 -1.65 -22.31
CA SER A 9 -16.85 -2.26 -21.58
C SER A 9 -16.56 -3.66 -21.01
N ASN A 10 -15.47 -4.29 -21.44
CA ASN A 10 -15.12 -5.67 -21.09
C ASN A 10 -13.61 -5.82 -21.09
N LEU A 11 -12.95 -5.06 -20.21
CA LEU A 11 -11.54 -5.22 -19.94
C LEU A 11 -11.29 -6.66 -19.48
N LYS A 12 -10.24 -7.27 -20.03
CA LYS A 12 -9.64 -8.51 -19.53
C LYS A 12 -8.14 -8.32 -19.62
N ALA A 13 -7.50 -8.21 -18.47
CA ALA A 13 -6.07 -8.07 -18.33
C ALA A 13 -5.55 -9.12 -17.36
N VAL A 14 -4.29 -9.48 -17.53
CA VAL A 14 -3.55 -10.33 -16.60
C VAL A 14 -2.24 -9.60 -16.30
N VAL A 15 -1.92 -9.45 -15.03
CA VAL A 15 -0.67 -8.87 -14.54
C VAL A 15 -0.05 -9.91 -13.63
N GLY A 16 1.04 -10.54 -14.06
CA GLY A 16 1.61 -11.68 -13.32
C GLY A 16 0.60 -12.81 -13.16
N HIS A 17 0.23 -13.11 -11.92
CA HIS A 17 -0.78 -14.07 -11.51
C HIS A 17 -2.16 -13.44 -11.25
N SER A 18 -2.26 -12.12 -11.29
CA SER A 18 -3.48 -11.38 -11.04
C SER A 18 -4.33 -11.26 -12.30
N ASP A 19 -5.64 -11.51 -12.18
CA ASP A 19 -6.61 -11.18 -13.23
C ASP A 19 -7.34 -9.88 -12.93
N LEU A 20 -7.58 -9.08 -13.96
CA LEU A 20 -8.35 -7.84 -13.86
C LEU A 20 -9.39 -7.78 -14.97
N GLY A 21 -10.65 -7.74 -14.58
CA GLY A 21 -11.80 -7.50 -15.43
C GLY A 21 -12.44 -6.14 -15.16
N GLY A 22 -13.33 -5.69 -16.04
CA GLY A 22 -14.24 -4.58 -15.75
C GLY A 22 -14.35 -3.52 -16.84
N THR A 23 -14.50 -2.26 -16.44
CA THR A 23 -14.76 -1.14 -17.36
C THR A 23 -13.79 0.01 -17.17
N ILE A 24 -13.38 0.64 -18.27
CA ILE A 24 -12.60 1.88 -18.27
C ILE A 24 -13.30 2.92 -19.15
N ASP A 25 -13.55 4.09 -18.59
CA ASP A 25 -14.09 5.26 -19.27
C ASP A 25 -13.06 6.41 -19.20
N ILE A 26 -12.61 6.89 -20.35
CA ILE A 26 -11.62 7.97 -20.44
C ILE A 26 -12.28 9.19 -21.07
N ASP A 27 -12.41 10.28 -20.31
CA ASP A 27 -12.86 11.59 -20.80
C ASP A 27 -11.64 12.45 -21.16
N ILE A 28 -11.49 12.73 -22.46
CA ILE A 28 -10.38 13.56 -23.00
C ILE A 28 -10.82 14.99 -23.35
N THR A 29 -12.02 15.40 -22.92
CA THR A 29 -12.54 16.76 -23.19
C THR A 29 -11.94 17.81 -22.26
N LYS A 30 -11.35 17.39 -21.14
CA LYS A 30 -10.66 18.22 -20.16
C LYS A 30 -9.17 18.33 -20.47
N GLU A 31 -8.54 19.35 -19.90
CA GLU A 31 -7.08 19.54 -19.99
C GLU A 31 -6.32 18.35 -19.41
N ARG A 32 -6.78 17.83 -18.26
CA ARG A 32 -6.35 16.56 -17.66
C ARG A 32 -7.40 15.50 -17.99
N PRO A 33 -7.08 14.44 -18.77
CA PRO A 33 -8.03 13.38 -19.03
C PRO A 33 -8.47 12.69 -17.74
N LEU A 34 -9.77 12.44 -17.59
CA LEU A 34 -10.32 11.73 -16.44
C LEU A 34 -10.55 10.27 -16.79
N TRP A 35 -9.86 9.38 -16.08
CA TRP A 35 -9.99 7.94 -16.15
C TRP A 35 -10.93 7.45 -15.06
N ASN A 36 -12.01 6.76 -15.42
CA ASN A 36 -12.90 6.11 -14.47
C ASN A 36 -12.76 4.60 -14.69
N MET A 37 -12.27 3.90 -13.69
CA MET A 37 -11.91 2.49 -13.74
C MET A 37 -12.71 1.74 -12.69
N ARG A 38 -13.52 0.78 -13.12
CA ARG A 38 -14.19 -0.16 -12.23
C ARG A 38 -13.65 -1.53 -12.54
N LEU A 39 -12.82 -2.02 -11.63
CA LEU A 39 -12.05 -3.24 -11.78
C LEU A 39 -12.56 -4.30 -10.82
N VAL A 40 -12.60 -5.55 -11.29
CA VAL A 40 -12.91 -6.73 -10.50
C VAL A 40 -11.82 -7.76 -10.77
N SER A 41 -11.37 -8.43 -9.72
CA SER A 41 -10.34 -9.46 -9.77
C SER A 41 -10.86 -10.74 -9.11
N GLU A 42 -10.77 -11.88 -9.78
CA GLU A 42 -11.04 -13.17 -9.14
C GLU A 42 -9.86 -13.57 -8.23
N GLU A 43 -8.62 -13.39 -8.71
CA GLU A 43 -7.37 -13.56 -7.99
C GLU A 43 -6.51 -12.29 -8.12
N PHE A 44 -6.22 -11.64 -6.99
CA PHE A 44 -5.38 -10.45 -6.90
C PHE A 44 -4.15 -10.75 -6.05
N GLN A 45 -3.02 -10.95 -6.69
CA GLN A 45 -1.74 -11.18 -6.04
C GLN A 45 -1.02 -9.83 -5.87
N ILE A 46 -0.88 -9.38 -4.62
CA ILE A 46 -0.31 -8.06 -4.32
C ILE A 46 1.15 -7.93 -4.79
N ASP A 47 1.86 -9.06 -4.85
CA ASP A 47 3.26 -9.14 -5.27
C ASP A 47 3.43 -8.88 -6.79
N ASP A 48 2.37 -9.01 -7.59
CA ASP A 48 2.45 -8.70 -9.03
C ASP A 48 2.52 -7.20 -9.32
N PHE A 49 2.21 -6.36 -8.32
CA PHE A 49 2.18 -4.91 -8.42
C PHE A 49 3.37 -4.25 -7.71
N ASP A 50 4.46 -5.00 -7.50
CA ASP A 50 5.75 -4.45 -7.11
C ASP A 50 6.37 -3.73 -8.31
N VAL A 51 6.01 -2.46 -8.46
CA VAL A 51 6.59 -1.59 -9.49
C VAL A 51 7.87 -0.96 -8.92
N GLU A 52 8.91 -0.82 -9.75
CA GLU A 52 10.19 -0.26 -9.29
C GLU A 52 10.00 1.06 -8.52
N GLY A 53 10.19 1.03 -7.19
CA GLY A 53 10.05 2.19 -6.30
C GLY A 53 8.74 2.27 -5.50
N PHE A 54 7.76 1.39 -5.73
CA PHE A 54 6.52 1.33 -4.95
C PHE A 54 6.07 -0.12 -4.71
N SER A 55 6.13 -0.55 -3.45
CA SER A 55 5.58 -1.84 -3.00
C SER A 55 4.38 -1.58 -2.11
N LEU A 56 3.26 -2.28 -2.36
CA LEU A 56 2.03 -2.12 -1.58
C LEU A 56 2.19 -2.51 -0.10
N ILE A 57 3.20 -3.35 0.21
CA ILE A 57 3.58 -3.71 1.57
C ILE A 57 5.12 -3.76 1.61
N PRO A 58 5.81 -3.18 2.61
CA PRO A 58 7.26 -3.35 2.75
C PRO A 58 7.60 -4.81 2.97
N GLY A 59 8.50 -5.41 2.17
CA GLY A 59 9.02 -6.75 2.48
C GLY A 59 9.39 -7.64 1.30
N GLU A 60 9.16 -7.26 0.05
CA GLU A 60 9.73 -8.02 -1.06
C GLU A 60 11.18 -7.64 -1.30
N GLY A 61 12.04 -8.65 -1.28
CA GLY A 61 13.43 -8.45 -1.61
C GLY A 61 14.23 -9.72 -1.50
N ASP A 62 14.15 -10.54 -2.55
CA ASP A 62 15.11 -11.55 -2.99
C ASP A 62 15.59 -12.60 -1.97
N LYS A 63 15.77 -13.82 -2.46
CA LYS A 63 16.07 -15.04 -1.71
C LYS A 63 17.49 -15.12 -1.13
N GLU A 64 18.04 -14.04 -0.58
CA GLU A 64 19.28 -14.08 0.18
C GLU A 64 19.13 -13.44 1.56
N MET A 65 19.12 -14.32 2.57
CA MET A 65 19.36 -13.97 3.97
C MET A 65 20.64 -13.15 4.08
N ALA A 66 20.55 -11.86 4.42
CA ALA A 66 21.72 -11.10 4.82
C ALA A 66 21.37 -9.92 5.73
N SER A 67 21.37 -10.13 7.05
CA SER A 67 21.49 -9.11 8.11
C SER A 67 20.44 -7.98 8.17
N ASP A 68 20.13 -7.52 9.38
CA ASP A 68 19.26 -6.37 9.70
C ASP A 68 19.59 -5.09 8.88
N THR A 69 20.82 -5.01 8.37
CA THR A 69 21.32 -3.92 7.51
C THR A 69 20.71 -3.90 6.11
N SER A 70 20.35 -5.05 5.51
CA SER A 70 19.90 -5.10 4.10
C SER A 70 18.45 -4.67 3.89
N ALA A 71 17.53 -5.05 4.80
CA ALA A 71 16.12 -4.64 4.73
C ALA A 71 15.97 -3.12 4.96
N ARG A 72 16.75 -2.57 5.89
CA ARG A 72 16.82 -1.13 6.13
C ARG A 72 17.39 -0.38 4.93
N GLN A 73 18.44 -0.91 4.32
CA GLN A 73 19.04 -0.33 3.11
C GLN A 73 18.07 -0.33 1.93
N LYS A 74 17.33 -1.42 1.71
CA LYS A 74 16.28 -1.50 0.68
C LYS A 74 15.14 -0.51 0.92
N THR A 75 14.74 -0.32 2.18
CA THR A 75 13.70 0.67 2.54
C THR A 75 14.18 2.09 2.25
N ILE A 76 15.43 2.42 2.59
CA ILE A 76 16.03 3.72 2.29
C ILE A 76 16.13 3.93 0.78
N GLU A 77 16.60 2.94 0.03
CA GLU A 77 16.69 3.01 -1.43
C GLU A 77 15.33 3.16 -2.11
N MET A 78 14.29 2.52 -1.58
CA MET A 78 12.90 2.69 -2.03
C MET A 78 12.42 4.13 -1.81
N MET A 79 12.62 4.67 -0.60
CA MET A 79 12.21 6.03 -0.28
C MET A 79 13.01 7.08 -1.07
N GLU A 80 14.31 6.89 -1.25
CA GLU A 80 15.15 7.75 -2.11
C GLU A 80 14.72 7.72 -3.59
N LYS A 81 14.24 6.58 -4.09
CA LYS A 81 13.67 6.48 -5.44
C LYS A 81 12.32 7.18 -5.54
N ALA A 82 11.46 7.03 -4.52
CA ALA A 82 10.20 7.78 -4.45
C ALA A 82 10.46 9.29 -4.43
N ASP A 83 11.45 9.75 -3.66
CA ASP A 83 11.87 11.15 -3.63
C ASP A 83 12.38 11.63 -4.99
N LYS A 84 13.25 10.85 -5.66
CA LYS A 84 13.71 11.18 -7.03
C LYS A 84 12.57 11.23 -8.03
N SER A 85 11.54 10.39 -7.85
CA SER A 85 10.39 10.40 -8.74
C SER A 85 9.63 11.72 -8.64
N LEU A 86 9.54 12.36 -7.45
CA LEU A 86 8.92 13.67 -7.26
C LEU A 86 9.56 14.81 -8.06
N ASP A 87 10.86 14.68 -8.34
CA ASP A 87 11.62 15.67 -9.11
C ASP A 87 11.46 15.48 -10.63
N GLU A 88 10.90 14.35 -11.08
CA GLU A 88 10.65 14.05 -12.50
C GLU A 88 9.20 14.40 -12.89
N PRO A 89 8.96 15.05 -14.05
CA PRO A 89 7.61 15.34 -14.51
C PRO A 89 6.80 14.03 -14.67
N HIS A 90 5.72 13.90 -13.91
CA HIS A 90 4.99 12.63 -13.81
C HIS A 90 3.92 12.48 -14.89
N TYR A 91 3.66 11.24 -15.32
CA TYR A 91 2.47 10.92 -16.10
C TYR A 91 1.16 11.21 -15.32
N SER A 92 1.18 11.13 -13.98
CA SER A 92 0.06 11.51 -13.11
C SER A 92 -0.18 13.02 -13.05
N ASP A 93 0.83 13.85 -13.35
CA ASP A 93 0.65 15.31 -13.44
C ASP A 93 -0.19 15.71 -14.66
N HIS A 94 -0.57 14.75 -15.50
CA HIS A 94 -1.31 14.99 -16.73
C HIS A 94 -2.68 14.32 -16.76
N LEU A 95 -3.06 13.53 -15.76
CA LEU A 95 -4.34 12.83 -15.74
C LEU A 95 -5.00 12.84 -14.36
N ASP A 96 -6.31 12.69 -14.36
CA ASP A 96 -7.10 12.42 -13.16
C ASP A 96 -7.61 10.97 -13.25
N ALA A 97 -7.75 10.30 -12.11
CA ALA A 97 -8.22 8.92 -12.06
C ALA A 97 -9.20 8.69 -10.91
N ASP A 98 -10.27 7.97 -11.18
CA ASP A 98 -11.18 7.36 -10.20
C ASP A 98 -11.11 5.85 -10.39
N ILE A 99 -10.66 5.14 -9.37
CA ILE A 99 -10.45 3.70 -9.42
C ILE A 99 -11.27 3.06 -8.30
N THR A 100 -12.13 2.13 -8.68
CA THR A 100 -12.75 1.17 -7.76
C THR A 100 -12.23 -0.21 -8.11
N LEU A 101 -11.69 -0.91 -7.12
CA LEU A 101 -11.20 -2.28 -7.24
C LEU A 101 -11.92 -3.17 -6.23
N GLU A 102 -12.49 -4.27 -6.71
CA GLU A 102 -12.98 -5.37 -5.89
C GLU A 102 -12.15 -6.62 -6.21
N ALA A 103 -11.60 -7.26 -5.19
CA ALA A 103 -10.80 -8.47 -5.31
C ALA A 103 -11.40 -9.58 -4.44
N LYS A 104 -11.83 -10.67 -5.07
CA LYS A 104 -12.47 -11.79 -4.37
C LYS A 104 -11.49 -12.62 -3.56
N HIS A 105 -10.29 -12.84 -4.11
CA HIS A 105 -9.19 -13.50 -3.42
C HIS A 105 -7.95 -12.63 -3.53
N VAL A 106 -7.60 -11.99 -2.42
CA VAL A 106 -6.34 -11.25 -2.26
C VAL A 106 -5.30 -12.23 -1.75
N LEU A 107 -4.17 -12.32 -2.45
CA LEU A 107 -3.04 -13.18 -2.10
C LEU A 107 -1.81 -12.32 -1.80
N SER A 108 -0.94 -12.84 -0.93
CA SER A 108 0.43 -12.41 -0.76
C SER A 108 1.33 -13.63 -0.82
N GLY A 109 2.06 -13.78 -1.92
CA GLY A 109 2.81 -14.97 -2.25
C GLY A 109 1.90 -16.20 -2.25
N LYS A 110 2.15 -17.10 -1.29
CA LYS A 110 1.36 -18.33 -1.10
C LYS A 110 0.20 -18.18 -0.10
N ASP A 111 0.16 -17.07 0.63
CA ASP A 111 -0.80 -16.84 1.70
C ASP A 111 -2.06 -16.14 1.15
N ILE A 112 -3.23 -16.64 1.54
CA ILE A 112 -4.52 -16.02 1.21
C ILE A 112 -4.84 -14.99 2.28
N LEU A 113 -4.95 -13.72 1.88
CA LEU A 113 -5.32 -12.64 2.78
C LEU A 113 -6.83 -12.57 2.98
N GLY A 114 -7.62 -12.82 1.94
CA GLY A 114 -9.09 -12.81 2.02
C GLY A 114 -9.71 -12.11 0.82
N HIS A 115 -10.70 -11.23 1.04
CA HIS A 115 -11.30 -10.42 -0.02
C HIS A 115 -11.14 -8.93 0.31
N GLY A 116 -10.97 -8.10 -0.73
CA GLY A 116 -10.63 -6.69 -0.56
C GLY A 116 -11.39 -5.77 -1.50
N GLU A 117 -11.60 -4.56 -1.04
CA GLU A 117 -12.23 -3.46 -1.78
C GLU A 117 -11.39 -2.20 -1.60
N MET A 118 -11.25 -1.41 -2.65
CA MET A 118 -10.53 -0.15 -2.62
C MET A 118 -11.21 0.89 -3.51
N VAL A 119 -11.33 2.10 -2.98
CA VAL A 119 -11.75 3.29 -3.72
C VAL A 119 -10.63 4.33 -3.64
N MET A 120 -10.08 4.68 -4.81
CA MET A 120 -8.96 5.59 -4.95
C MET A 120 -9.30 6.71 -5.94
N LYS A 121 -8.85 7.93 -5.63
CA LYS A 121 -8.93 9.09 -6.50
C LYS A 121 -7.56 9.74 -6.59
N ALA A 122 -7.14 10.04 -7.82
CA ALA A 122 -5.99 10.89 -8.09
C ALA A 122 -6.48 12.15 -8.79
N ARG A 123 -6.11 13.32 -8.26
CA ARG A 123 -6.46 14.65 -8.78
C ARG A 123 -5.28 15.57 -8.63
N GLU A 124 -4.80 16.15 -9.72
CA GLU A 124 -3.67 17.09 -9.66
C GLU A 124 -2.49 16.49 -8.86
N SER A 125 -2.16 17.10 -7.72
CA SER A 125 -1.10 16.69 -6.80
C SER A 125 -1.61 15.90 -5.60
N LYS A 126 -2.83 15.38 -5.66
CA LYS A 126 -3.53 14.66 -4.58
C LYS A 126 -3.78 13.20 -4.94
N LEU A 127 -3.50 12.33 -3.96
CA LEU A 127 -3.86 10.93 -3.97
C LEU A 127 -4.70 10.64 -2.73
N ASP A 128 -5.95 10.24 -2.96
CA ASP A 128 -6.91 9.88 -1.92
C ASP A 128 -7.29 8.41 -2.07
N ILE A 129 -6.94 7.58 -1.09
CA ILE A 129 -7.59 6.29 -0.87
C ILE A 129 -8.73 6.57 0.11
N GLU A 130 -9.93 6.73 -0.44
CA GLU A 130 -11.13 7.08 0.35
C GLU A 130 -11.52 5.95 1.29
N GLU A 131 -11.41 4.72 0.78
CA GLU A 131 -11.74 3.50 1.48
C GLU A 131 -10.83 2.37 1.00
N PHE A 132 -10.25 1.68 1.95
CA PHE A 132 -9.60 0.39 1.78
C PHE A 132 -10.22 -0.56 2.80
N HIS A 133 -10.74 -1.68 2.32
CA HIS A 133 -11.28 -2.74 3.17
C HIS A 133 -10.63 -4.06 2.78
N LEU A 134 -10.20 -4.83 3.76
CA LEU A 134 -9.73 -6.20 3.57
C LEU A 134 -10.33 -7.06 4.67
N SER A 135 -11.21 -7.97 4.29
CA SER A 135 -11.75 -8.97 5.19
C SER A 135 -10.81 -10.17 5.23
N VAL A 136 -10.20 -10.40 6.39
CA VAL A 136 -9.22 -11.48 6.60
C VAL A 136 -9.81 -12.58 7.48
N PRO A 137 -9.27 -13.81 7.45
CA PRO A 137 -9.71 -14.86 8.36
C PRO A 137 -9.65 -14.43 9.83
N GLY A 138 -10.82 -14.27 10.46
CA GLY A 138 -10.95 -13.94 11.89
C GLY A 138 -10.83 -12.46 12.25
N GLY A 139 -10.76 -11.57 11.24
CA GLY A 139 -10.50 -10.15 11.45
C GLY A 139 -10.85 -9.29 10.23
N LYS A 140 -10.35 -8.05 10.23
CA LYS A 140 -10.48 -7.12 9.10
C LYS A 140 -9.41 -6.03 9.15
N ILE A 141 -9.20 -5.38 8.02
CA ILE A 141 -8.39 -4.18 7.90
C ILE A 141 -9.23 -3.13 7.19
N ASP A 142 -9.45 -2.00 7.86
CA ASP A 142 -10.08 -0.81 7.29
C ASP A 142 -9.02 0.30 7.22
N GLY A 143 -8.96 1.03 6.12
CA GLY A 143 -7.96 2.06 5.90
C GLY A 143 -8.49 3.23 5.07
N ALA A 144 -7.86 4.38 5.26
CA ALA A 144 -8.00 5.54 4.41
C ALA A 144 -6.69 6.32 4.41
N MET A 145 -6.35 6.93 3.29
CA MET A 145 -5.14 7.73 3.15
C MET A 145 -5.43 8.93 2.27
N ASN A 146 -4.91 10.09 2.64
CA ASN A 146 -4.76 11.20 1.71
C ASN A 146 -3.31 11.69 1.71
N LEU A 147 -2.80 11.98 0.53
CA LEU A 147 -1.47 12.55 0.31
C LEU A 147 -1.61 13.72 -0.67
N GLU A 148 -0.92 14.81 -0.39
CA GLU A 148 -0.86 16.01 -1.22
C GLU A 148 0.59 16.45 -1.36
N LEU A 149 1.06 16.60 -2.60
CA LEU A 149 2.32 17.29 -2.88
C LEU A 149 2.08 18.80 -2.79
N VAL A 150 2.87 19.45 -1.95
CA VAL A 150 2.86 20.89 -1.74
C VAL A 150 4.19 21.48 -2.21
N SER A 151 4.28 22.80 -2.32
CA SER A 151 5.44 23.48 -2.92
C SER A 151 6.80 23.14 -2.30
N ASP A 152 6.83 22.69 -1.04
CA ASP A 152 8.03 22.41 -0.25
C ASP A 152 8.01 21.01 0.40
N GLY A 153 7.20 20.09 -0.12
CA GLY A 153 7.22 18.69 0.29
C GLY A 153 5.88 17.98 0.19
N ILE A 154 5.57 17.16 1.18
CA ILE A 154 4.38 16.32 1.23
C ILE A 154 3.62 16.52 2.54
N THR A 155 2.30 16.52 2.46
CA THR A 155 1.41 16.44 3.62
C THR A 155 0.35 15.38 3.40
N GLY A 156 -0.21 14.85 4.49
CA GLY A 156 -1.24 13.85 4.38
C GLY A 156 -1.77 13.36 5.71
N ARG A 157 -2.59 12.33 5.64
CA ARG A 157 -3.10 11.59 6.80
C ARG A 157 -3.26 10.13 6.43
N ILE A 158 -2.89 9.26 7.36
CA ILE A 158 -3.13 7.83 7.29
C ILE A 158 -4.05 7.44 8.44
N LYS A 159 -5.11 6.70 8.12
CA LYS A 159 -5.96 6.00 9.09
C LYS A 159 -5.95 4.52 8.77
N LEU A 160 -5.76 3.70 9.81
CA LEU A 160 -5.79 2.24 9.71
C LEU A 160 -6.44 1.69 10.97
N ASP A 161 -7.43 0.81 10.81
CA ASP A 161 -7.98 -0.01 11.90
C ASP A 161 -7.87 -1.47 11.46
N MET A 162 -7.02 -2.21 12.15
CA MET A 162 -6.74 -3.61 11.86
C MET A 162 -7.11 -4.44 13.08
N ASP A 163 -8.05 -5.38 12.91
CA ASP A 163 -8.47 -6.32 13.95
C ASP A 163 -8.00 -7.73 13.60
N LYS A 164 -7.28 -8.35 14.54
CA LYS A 164 -6.79 -9.74 14.52
C LYS A 164 -6.19 -10.21 13.18
N LEU A 165 -5.30 -9.42 12.59
CA LEU A 165 -4.52 -9.90 11.45
C LEU A 165 -3.52 -10.96 11.93
N ASP A 166 -3.40 -12.07 11.20
CA ASP A 166 -2.29 -13.00 11.36
C ASP A 166 -0.99 -12.39 10.81
N TYR A 167 -0.13 -11.90 11.71
CA TYR A 167 1.13 -11.28 11.29
C TYR A 167 2.14 -12.30 10.74
N GLY A 168 1.90 -13.60 10.91
CA GLY A 168 2.74 -14.65 10.33
C GLY A 168 2.83 -14.56 8.82
N ILE A 169 1.77 -14.06 8.17
CA ILE A 169 1.76 -13.79 6.72
C ILE A 169 2.80 -12.72 6.36
N LEU A 170 2.84 -11.62 7.12
CA LEU A 170 3.82 -10.54 6.92
C LEU A 170 5.24 -11.00 7.22
N VAL A 171 5.43 -11.77 8.31
CA VAL A 171 6.74 -12.30 8.69
C VAL A 171 7.28 -13.26 7.63
N ARG A 172 6.43 -14.11 7.05
CA ARG A 172 6.82 -15.01 5.96
C ARG A 172 7.20 -14.28 4.68
N ARG A 173 6.75 -13.05 4.48
CA ARG A 173 7.18 -12.23 3.35
C ARG A 173 8.65 -11.80 3.47
N ILE A 174 9.09 -11.50 4.70
CA ILE A 174 10.48 -11.14 4.99
C ILE A 174 11.37 -12.37 5.15
N ASN A 175 10.86 -13.41 5.84
CA ASN A 175 11.54 -14.68 6.05
C ASN A 175 10.59 -15.85 5.73
N PRO A 176 10.63 -16.40 4.50
CA PRO A 176 9.71 -17.44 4.04
C PRO A 176 9.66 -18.72 4.87
N ASP A 177 10.75 -19.02 5.59
CA ASP A 177 10.88 -20.20 6.45
C ASP A 177 10.49 -19.92 7.91
N SER A 178 10.10 -18.69 8.23
CA SER A 178 9.68 -18.33 9.58
C SER A 178 8.42 -19.08 10.00
N ILE A 179 8.49 -19.65 11.19
CA ILE A 179 7.34 -20.26 11.88
C ILE A 179 6.62 -19.27 12.81
N ALA A 180 7.15 -18.06 12.98
CA ALA A 180 6.57 -17.07 13.88
C ALA A 180 5.22 -16.59 13.32
N ASP A 181 4.19 -16.68 14.15
CA ASP A 181 2.83 -16.34 13.81
C ASP A 181 2.10 -15.75 15.01
N GLY A 182 0.88 -15.26 14.83
CA GLY A 182 0.11 -14.68 15.92
C GLY A 182 -0.78 -13.57 15.43
N LEU A 183 -1.60 -13.05 16.33
CA LEU A 183 -2.56 -12.02 15.98
C LEU A 183 -2.02 -10.65 16.35
N VAL A 184 -2.25 -9.67 15.50
CA VAL A 184 -2.01 -8.26 15.79
C VAL A 184 -3.27 -7.46 15.54
N SER A 185 -3.51 -6.45 16.36
CA SER A 185 -4.51 -5.43 16.08
C SER A 185 -3.89 -4.06 16.27
N THR A 186 -4.19 -3.14 15.37
CA THR A 186 -3.65 -1.78 15.39
C THR A 186 -4.74 -0.77 15.11
N ARG A 187 -4.57 0.42 15.69
CA ARG A 187 -5.30 1.61 15.29
C ARG A 187 -4.31 2.74 15.06
N ILE A 188 -4.29 3.25 13.85
CA ILE A 188 -3.40 4.32 13.41
C ILE A 188 -4.26 5.49 12.96
N ASP A 189 -3.94 6.68 13.44
CA ASP A 189 -4.46 7.94 12.92
C ASP A 189 -3.33 8.96 12.99
N LEU A 190 -2.61 9.13 11.89
CA LEU A 190 -1.41 9.94 11.80
C LEU A 190 -1.59 11.02 10.75
N GLN A 191 -1.32 12.26 11.11
CA GLN A 191 -1.01 13.33 10.16
C GLN A 191 0.45 13.20 9.76
N LEU A 192 0.73 13.38 8.48
CA LEU A 192 2.06 13.33 7.89
C LEU A 192 2.44 14.71 7.36
N ALA A 193 3.71 15.06 7.52
CA ALA A 193 4.27 16.27 6.95
C ALA A 193 5.79 16.10 6.87
N GLY A 194 6.34 16.30 5.67
CA GLY A 194 7.75 16.11 5.38
C GLY A 194 8.19 16.93 4.18
N LYS A 195 9.50 17.07 3.99
CA LYS A 195 10.07 17.72 2.80
C LYS A 195 10.02 16.82 1.54
N ASP A 196 9.84 15.52 1.74
CA ASP A 196 9.81 14.47 0.71
C ASP A 196 9.17 13.19 1.31
N PHE A 197 9.09 12.08 0.58
CA PHE A 197 8.49 10.83 1.08
C PHE A 197 9.32 10.18 2.18
N SER A 198 10.66 10.16 2.04
CA SER A 198 11.57 9.64 3.08
C SER A 198 11.38 10.33 4.42
N HIS A 199 11.03 11.62 4.37
CA HIS A 199 10.86 12.50 5.51
C HIS A 199 9.39 12.77 5.86
N SER A 200 8.44 12.05 5.26
CA SER A 200 7.00 12.23 5.47
C SER A 200 6.55 12.10 6.94
N PHE A 201 7.34 11.37 7.74
CA PHE A 201 7.12 11.18 9.17
C PHE A 201 7.85 12.18 10.08
N ASP A 202 8.72 13.06 9.55
CA ASP A 202 9.54 13.99 10.35
C ASP A 202 8.70 14.89 11.26
N LYS A 203 7.50 15.25 10.80
CA LYS A 203 6.53 16.05 11.55
C LYS A 203 5.22 15.28 11.78
N ALA A 204 5.27 13.95 11.81
CA ALA A 204 4.08 13.16 12.02
C ALA A 204 3.49 13.40 13.41
N ALA A 205 2.17 13.52 13.48
CA ALA A 205 1.45 13.73 14.72
C ALA A 205 0.16 12.92 14.73
N GLY A 206 -0.14 12.25 15.84
CA GLY A 206 -1.37 11.46 15.95
C GLY A 206 -1.29 10.33 16.97
N LYS A 207 -1.98 9.23 16.68
CA LYS A 207 -2.08 8.07 17.56
C LYS A 207 -1.72 6.79 16.82
N PHE A 208 -1.04 5.93 17.56
CA PHE A 208 -0.71 4.56 17.16
C PHE A 208 -0.95 3.68 18.36
N ASP A 209 -2.02 2.90 18.33
CA ASP A 209 -2.33 1.89 19.33
C ASP A 209 -2.08 0.52 18.70
N PHE A 210 -1.48 -0.40 19.45
CA PHE A 210 -1.35 -1.78 19.01
C PHE A 210 -1.46 -2.77 20.15
N VAL A 211 -1.87 -3.99 19.81
CA VAL A 211 -1.85 -5.15 20.69
C VAL A 211 -1.47 -6.37 19.86
N ALA A 212 -0.65 -7.24 20.44
CA ALA A 212 -0.20 -8.46 19.80
C ALA A 212 -0.42 -9.66 20.72
N TRP A 213 -0.88 -10.76 20.14
CA TRP A 213 -1.02 -12.07 20.75
C TRP A 213 -0.14 -13.05 19.98
N PRO A 214 1.17 -13.05 20.28
CA PRO A 214 2.10 -13.86 19.54
C PRO A 214 1.89 -15.35 19.84
N LYS A 215 2.17 -16.17 18.83
CA LYS A 215 2.24 -17.62 18.88
C LYS A 215 3.61 -18.04 18.33
N HIS A 216 4.07 -19.22 18.75
CA HIS A 216 5.34 -19.82 18.28
C HIS A 216 6.53 -18.84 18.17
N ILE A 217 6.77 -18.03 19.22
CA ILE A 217 7.96 -17.16 19.26
C ILE A 217 9.19 -18.03 19.57
N SER A 218 10.20 -18.01 18.71
CA SER A 218 11.53 -18.48 19.08
C SER A 218 12.12 -17.56 20.15
N ALA A 219 12.88 -18.12 21.10
CA ALA A 219 13.43 -17.36 22.24
C ALA A 219 14.29 -16.15 21.82
N ASP A 220 14.79 -16.13 20.57
CA ASP A 220 15.65 -15.08 20.03
C ASP A 220 14.88 -13.86 19.46
N ALA A 221 13.56 -13.94 19.25
CA ALA A 221 12.77 -12.85 18.65
C ALA A 221 12.16 -11.86 19.67
N LEU A 222 12.29 -12.13 20.97
CA LEU A 222 11.78 -11.28 22.05
C LEU A 222 12.80 -10.18 22.45
N ASN A 223 13.28 -9.38 21.49
CA ASN A 223 14.09 -8.19 21.78
C ASN A 223 13.40 -6.88 21.35
N ILE A 224 12.06 -6.86 21.38
CA ILE A 224 11.23 -5.71 20.99
C ILE A 224 10.75 -4.87 22.19
N TRP A 225 11.14 -5.21 23.41
CA TRP A 225 10.70 -4.50 24.64
C TRP A 225 11.81 -3.76 25.40
N SER A 226 13.03 -3.69 24.84
CA SER A 226 14.19 -3.08 25.50
C SER A 226 14.66 -1.78 24.85
N VAL A 227 14.09 -1.37 23.72
CA VAL A 227 14.48 -0.11 23.06
C VAL A 227 13.51 0.99 23.49
N ASN A 228 14.01 1.88 24.34
CA ASN A 228 13.38 3.13 24.76
C ASN A 228 12.64 3.80 23.59
N LEU A 229 11.30 3.73 23.59
CA LEU A 229 10.44 4.57 22.77
C LEU A 229 10.40 5.97 23.41
N PHE A 230 11.50 6.72 23.28
CA PHE A 230 11.50 8.16 23.42
C PHE A 230 11.42 8.76 22.02
N PHE A 231 10.24 9.24 21.63
CA PHE A 231 10.13 10.31 20.64
C PHE A 231 10.16 11.61 21.44
N ALA A 232 11.28 12.34 21.35
CA ALA A 232 11.46 13.67 21.92
C ALA A 232 11.42 14.71 20.81
#